data_AF-A0A377H050-F1
#
_entry.id   AF-A0A377H050-F1
#
_cell.length_a   1.000
_cell.length_b   1.000
_cell.length_c   1.000
_cell.angle_alpha   90.00
_cell.angle_beta   90.00
_cell.angle_gamma   90.00
#
_symmetry.space_group_name_H-M   'P 1'
#
loop_
_entity.id
_entity.type
_entity.pdbx_description
1 polymer ?
#
loop_
_entity_poly.entity_id
_entity_poly.type
_entity_poly.pdbx_seq_one_letter_code
_entity_poly.pdbx_strand_id
1 'polypeptide(L)'
;MKKIVGFIAVVVLILGIFLGYKVVYKASPRDFITKETKIIYANEGISSKNFTLLLELFDKEKVSGLNSEISNLKYISKFYVFSDKEFYAINEKSFTVVVDTGYWYFFLLKNLGRYFELKDDLYVLKREYKDKYLPKLKTDLFMKNYKGLFIFSLGEKNLKDFMVKDKKYLYNKEIEERLDLQRDNLLGTFIYNNTEVEFYGLDYLINSVDIKDGKLISDIELVLDKEKNEIFKNNKNERELLKYFGKNNIYFSVNDFSKLDKLLFNPFVTGVNIDIKSILILWKNLLGIDIEKILKEIDGEVLYRVDENSFMIKIKDEAPEIEKVLKMLGDENSAFYIGRKIEKKDGIVIIGDSKFDERTKVVALSDETFVYGKLESFEFMGFEGVEATIHGEDQNVKIKLIIPVEEFKKMVIRRQI
;
A
#
# COMPACT_ATOMS: atom_id res chain seq x y z
N MET A 1 51.90 12.61 27.19
CA MET A 1 51.39 11.23 27.35
C MET A 1 50.23 11.10 28.33
N LYS A 2 50.35 11.42 29.64
CA LYS A 2 49.25 11.26 30.62
C LYS A 2 47.92 11.96 30.26
N LYS A 3 47.97 13.16 29.67
CA LYS A 3 46.77 13.89 29.19
C LYS A 3 46.11 13.24 27.97
N ILE A 4 46.89 12.62 27.09
CA ILE A 4 46.41 11.91 25.90
C ILE A 4 45.77 10.58 26.31
N VAL A 5 46.39 9.85 27.24
CA VAL A 5 45.83 8.61 27.80
C VAL A 5 44.52 8.89 28.56
N GLY A 6 44.45 9.95 29.35
CA GLY A 6 43.22 10.39 30.01
C GLY A 6 42.12 10.78 29.02
N PHE A 7 42.46 11.49 27.94
CA PHE A 7 41.52 11.83 26.87
C PHE A 7 41.00 10.57 26.15
N ILE A 8 41.88 9.64 25.78
CA ILE A 8 41.49 8.37 25.15
C ILE A 8 40.59 7.55 26.09
N ALA A 9 40.91 7.49 27.39
CA ALA A 9 40.07 6.78 28.37
C ALA A 9 38.66 7.39 28.46
N VAL A 10 38.53 8.72 28.44
CA VAL A 10 37.23 9.41 28.42
C VAL A 10 36.47 9.12 27.13
N VAL A 11 37.13 9.15 25.97
CA VAL A 11 36.51 8.81 24.68
C VAL A 11 36.02 7.35 24.67
N VAL A 12 36.83 6.40 25.15
CA VAL A 12 36.45 4.98 25.23
C VAL A 12 35.27 4.79 26.19
N LEU A 13 35.24 5.48 27.32
CA LEU A 13 34.13 5.41 28.28
C LEU A 13 32.84 5.99 27.69
N ILE A 14 32.93 7.13 26.98
CA ILE A 14 31.81 7.73 26.27
C ILE A 14 31.29 6.78 25.18
N LEU A 15 32.17 6.21 24.36
CA LEU A 15 31.82 5.22 23.33
C LEU A 15 31.20 3.97 23.95
N GLY A 16 31.73 3.49 25.08
CA GLY A 16 31.19 2.37 25.84
C GLY A 16 29.76 2.63 26.34
N ILE A 17 29.48 3.84 26.85
CA ILE A 17 28.13 4.26 27.24
C ILE A 17 27.20 4.33 26.00
N PHE A 18 27.67 4.89 24.89
CA PHE A 18 26.88 4.97 23.65
C PHE A 18 26.57 3.59 23.08
N LEU A 19 27.54 2.67 23.06
CA LEU A 19 27.38 1.30 22.62
C LEU A 19 26.48 0.52 23.58
N GLY A 20 26.68 0.67 24.89
CA GLY A 20 25.82 0.05 25.91
C GLY A 20 24.36 0.51 25.79
N TYR A 21 24.13 1.80 25.57
CA TYR A 21 22.79 2.33 25.29
C TYR A 21 22.19 1.71 24.02
N LYS A 22 22.95 1.69 22.92
CA LYS A 22 22.47 1.18 21.62
C LYS A 22 22.19 -0.32 21.63
N VAL A 23 23.01 -1.12 22.31
CA VAL A 23 22.97 -2.59 22.26
C VAL A 23 22.12 -3.19 23.38
N VAL A 24 22.17 -2.62 24.59
CA VAL A 24 21.60 -3.26 25.79
C VAL A 24 20.29 -2.62 26.22
N TYR A 25 20.16 -1.29 26.08
CA TYR A 25 19.02 -0.56 26.63
C TYR A 25 17.96 -0.20 25.59
N LYS A 26 18.37 0.16 24.37
CA LYS A 26 17.48 0.75 23.38
C LYS A 26 16.59 -0.30 22.71
N ALA A 27 15.28 -0.11 22.77
CA ALA A 27 14.32 -0.90 22.01
C ALA A 27 14.22 -0.41 20.55
N SER A 28 13.89 -1.31 19.63
CA SER A 28 13.57 -0.98 18.24
C SER A 28 12.06 -0.75 18.13
N PRO A 29 11.58 0.24 17.34
CA PRO A 29 10.16 0.32 17.00
C PRO A 29 9.63 -0.97 16.36
N ARG A 30 10.51 -1.73 15.67
CA ARG A 30 10.15 -3.02 15.06
C ARG A 30 9.76 -4.08 16.09
N ASP A 31 10.23 -3.98 17.34
CA ASP A 31 9.91 -4.94 18.42
C ASP A 31 8.40 -4.95 18.77
N PHE A 32 7.64 -3.95 18.32
CA PHE A 32 6.20 -3.86 18.50
C PHE A 32 5.39 -4.47 17.35
N ILE A 33 6.05 -4.94 16.29
CA ILE A 33 5.40 -5.67 15.20
C ILE A 33 5.08 -7.09 15.69
N THR A 34 3.78 -7.35 15.83
CA THR A 34 3.24 -8.67 16.19
C THR A 34 2.32 -9.19 15.08
N LYS A 35 1.94 -10.47 15.12
CA LYS A 35 0.98 -11.03 14.16
C LYS A 35 -0.38 -10.31 14.16
N GLU A 36 -0.80 -9.84 15.32
CA GLU A 36 -2.03 -9.05 15.51
C GLU A 36 -1.93 -7.62 14.93
N THR A 37 -0.73 -7.15 14.59
CA THR A 37 -0.52 -5.79 14.10
C THR A 37 -0.99 -5.72 12.65
N LYS A 38 -2.09 -5.00 12.42
CA LYS A 38 -2.77 -4.90 11.11
C LYS A 38 -2.22 -3.80 10.24
N ILE A 39 -1.88 -2.66 10.83
CA ILE A 39 -1.35 -1.52 10.09
C ILE A 39 -0.01 -1.14 10.67
N ILE A 40 0.96 -0.96 9.79
CA ILE A 40 2.29 -0.48 10.09
C ILE A 40 2.62 0.60 9.06
N TYR A 41 2.85 1.82 9.51
CA TYR A 41 3.61 2.80 8.73
C TYR A 41 4.97 2.93 9.37
N ALA A 42 6.03 2.91 8.55
CA ALA A 42 7.41 2.96 8.99
C ALA A 42 8.19 3.93 8.11
N ASN A 43 8.83 4.91 8.73
CA ASN A 43 9.80 5.77 8.05
C ASN A 43 11.08 5.77 8.88
N GLU A 44 12.12 5.14 8.34
CA GLU A 44 13.43 4.98 8.99
C GLU A 44 14.50 5.82 8.30
N GLY A 45 15.58 6.14 9.01
CA GLY A 45 16.66 6.96 8.45
C GLY A 45 16.22 8.41 8.17
N ILE A 46 15.18 8.89 8.87
CA ILE A 46 14.60 10.23 8.67
C ILE A 46 15.69 11.31 8.76
N SER A 47 16.58 11.23 9.76
CA SER A 47 17.63 12.22 9.96
C SER A 47 18.65 12.33 8.82
N SER A 48 18.71 11.35 7.92
CA SER A 48 19.59 11.34 6.74
C SER A 48 18.88 11.64 5.42
N LYS A 49 17.54 11.75 5.42
CA LYS A 49 16.75 11.97 4.21
C LYS A 49 16.61 13.45 3.86
N ASN A 50 16.49 13.75 2.57
CA ASN A 50 16.25 15.10 2.09
C ASN A 50 14.75 15.40 1.94
N PHE A 51 14.12 15.85 3.03
CA PHE A 51 12.70 16.21 3.06
C PHE A 51 12.36 17.52 2.36
N THR A 52 13.32 18.27 1.81
CA THR A 52 12.99 19.46 1.02
C THR A 52 12.18 19.09 -0.22
N LEU A 53 12.32 17.87 -0.75
CA LEU A 53 11.52 17.37 -1.86
C LEU A 53 10.02 17.26 -1.52
N LEU A 54 9.66 17.11 -0.24
CA LEU A 54 8.25 17.15 0.16
C LEU A 54 7.62 18.51 -0.06
N LEU A 55 8.41 19.59 -0.01
CA LEU A 55 7.91 20.94 -0.24
C LEU A 55 7.38 21.11 -1.66
N GLU A 56 7.86 20.30 -2.60
CA GLU A 56 7.35 20.26 -3.96
C GLU A 56 5.88 19.84 -4.01
N LEU A 57 5.37 19.13 -2.99
CA LEU A 57 3.97 18.68 -2.91
C LEU A 57 3.01 19.75 -2.38
N PHE A 58 3.51 20.87 -1.85
CA PHE A 58 2.69 21.89 -1.21
C PHE A 58 2.69 23.21 -1.99
N ASP A 59 1.62 23.98 -1.84
CA ASP A 59 1.55 25.34 -2.39
C ASP A 59 2.58 26.26 -1.72
N LYS A 60 3.10 27.24 -2.47
CA LYS A 60 4.15 28.17 -2.01
C LYS A 60 3.82 28.87 -0.69
N GLU A 61 2.54 29.16 -0.43
CA GLU A 61 2.10 29.80 0.81
C GLU A 61 2.28 28.92 2.05
N LYS A 62 2.13 27.59 1.91
CA LYS A 62 2.31 26.62 3.01
C LYS A 62 3.78 26.28 3.27
N VAL A 63 4.66 26.45 2.27
CA VAL A 63 6.08 26.08 2.32
C VAL A 63 6.86 26.84 3.40
N SER A 64 6.56 28.12 3.62
CA SER A 64 7.34 28.97 4.55
C SER A 64 7.26 28.49 6.02
N GLY A 65 6.09 28.04 6.48
CA GLY A 65 5.89 27.45 7.80
C GLY A 65 6.55 26.07 7.92
N LEU A 66 6.37 25.23 6.89
CA LEU A 66 6.85 23.84 6.85
C LEU A 66 8.38 23.74 6.81
N ASN A 67 9.09 24.70 6.22
CA ASN A 67 10.55 24.71 6.18
C ASN A 67 11.18 24.60 7.56
N SER A 68 10.62 25.32 8.54
CA SER A 68 11.11 25.29 9.92
C SER A 68 10.85 23.92 10.57
N GLU A 69 9.72 23.29 10.28
CA GLU A 69 9.32 21.98 10.81
C GLU A 69 10.17 20.84 10.20
N ILE A 70 10.38 20.87 8.88
CA ILE A 70 11.22 19.91 8.17
C ILE A 70 12.65 19.91 8.70
N SER A 71 13.19 21.09 9.05
CA SER A 71 14.54 21.20 9.60
C SER A 71 14.70 20.46 10.95
N ASN A 72 13.61 20.25 11.69
CA ASN A 72 13.60 19.52 12.96
C ASN A 72 13.59 17.99 12.78
N LEU A 73 13.28 17.48 11.58
CA LEU A 73 13.31 16.04 11.29
C LEU A 73 14.70 15.42 11.47
N LYS A 74 15.77 16.22 11.43
CA LYS A 74 17.15 15.78 11.76
C LYS A 74 17.29 15.18 13.16
N TYR A 75 16.36 15.47 14.08
CA TYR A 75 16.34 14.93 15.44
C TYR A 75 15.57 13.61 15.56
N ILE A 76 14.93 13.15 14.48
CA ILE A 76 14.14 11.92 14.43
C ILE A 76 14.93 10.91 13.58
N SER A 77 15.20 9.74 14.15
CA SER A 77 15.84 8.63 13.44
C SER A 77 14.81 7.74 12.77
N LYS A 78 13.70 7.43 13.45
CA LYS A 78 12.63 6.58 12.95
C LYS A 78 11.28 7.06 13.45
N PHE A 79 10.25 6.86 12.65
CA PHE A 79 8.88 7.16 12.97
C PHE A 79 8.00 6.00 12.53
N TYR A 80 7.18 5.49 13.43
CA TYR A 80 6.27 4.39 13.16
C TYR A 80 4.85 4.73 13.60
N VAL A 81 3.86 4.22 12.88
CA VAL A 81 2.45 4.25 13.28
C VAL A 81 1.91 2.83 13.21
N PHE A 82 1.22 2.41 14.26
CA PHE A 82 0.66 1.07 14.41
C PHE A 82 -0.84 1.11 14.64
N SER A 83 -1.55 0.10 14.14
CA SER A 83 -2.90 -0.23 14.60
C SER A 83 -3.14 -1.73 14.55
N ASP A 84 -3.87 -2.23 15.53
CA ASP A 84 -4.34 -3.63 15.60
C ASP A 84 -5.77 -3.78 15.10
N LYS A 85 -6.38 -2.66 14.68
CA LYS A 85 -7.73 -2.63 14.15
C LYS A 85 -7.71 -2.84 12.65
N GLU A 86 -8.69 -3.58 12.18
CA GLU A 86 -9.02 -3.66 10.77
C GLU A 86 -9.40 -2.29 10.22
N PHE A 87 -9.12 -2.05 8.94
CA PHE A 87 -9.29 -0.74 8.31
C PHE A 87 -10.68 -0.12 8.51
N TYR A 88 -11.73 -0.94 8.51
CA TYR A 88 -13.12 -0.53 8.71
C TYR A 88 -13.50 -0.25 10.18
N ALA A 89 -12.67 -0.65 11.13
CA ALA A 89 -12.88 -0.46 12.57
C ALA A 89 -11.97 0.63 13.17
N ILE A 90 -11.18 1.30 12.34
CA ILE A 90 -10.24 2.33 12.77
C ILE A 90 -10.97 3.61 13.19
N ASN A 91 -10.44 4.21 14.25
CA ASN A 91 -10.68 5.59 14.60
C ASN A 91 -9.37 6.22 15.08
N GLU A 92 -9.39 7.52 15.35
CA GLU A 92 -8.21 8.28 15.82
C GLU A 92 -7.54 7.68 17.07
N LYS A 93 -8.31 7.00 17.95
CA LYS A 93 -7.81 6.38 19.19
C LYS A 93 -7.23 4.98 18.99
N SER A 94 -7.33 4.44 17.78
CA SER A 94 -6.86 3.10 17.42
C SER A 94 -5.40 3.07 16.98
N PHE A 95 -4.76 4.24 16.89
CA PHE A 95 -3.38 4.37 16.44
C PHE A 95 -2.43 4.60 17.61
N THR A 96 -1.26 3.96 17.52
CA THR A 96 -0.11 4.25 18.36
C THR A 96 1.05 4.71 17.49
N VAL A 97 1.68 5.81 17.87
CA VAL A 97 2.82 6.40 17.16
C VAL A 97 4.09 6.15 17.98
N VAL A 98 5.14 5.63 17.36
CA VAL A 98 6.44 5.41 18.00
C VAL A 98 7.48 6.29 17.33
N VAL A 99 8.13 7.16 18.11
CA VAL A 99 9.17 8.06 17.64
C VAL A 99 10.50 7.67 18.27
N ASP A 100 11.46 7.30 17.42
CA ASP A 100 12.84 7.07 17.79
C ASP A 100 13.66 8.32 17.44
N THR A 101 14.22 8.98 18.44
CA THR A 101 15.02 10.21 18.30
C THR A 101 16.54 9.92 18.32
N GLY A 102 16.91 8.63 18.32
CA GLY A 102 18.30 8.22 18.40
C GLY A 102 18.97 8.74 19.68
N TYR A 103 20.15 9.32 19.54
CA TYR A 103 20.90 9.86 20.68
C TYR A 103 20.28 11.13 21.27
N TRP A 104 19.33 11.78 20.58
CA TRP A 104 18.63 12.95 21.10
C TRP A 104 17.64 12.64 22.22
N TYR A 105 17.31 11.36 22.42
CA TYR A 105 16.40 10.88 23.46
C TYR A 105 16.68 11.48 24.84
N PHE A 106 17.94 11.46 25.29
CA PHE A 106 18.32 11.97 26.62
C PHE A 106 18.13 13.47 26.78
N PHE A 107 18.32 14.25 25.71
CA PHE A 107 18.10 15.70 25.73
C PHE A 107 16.61 16.04 25.78
N LEU A 108 15.79 15.27 25.08
CA LEU A 108 14.33 15.44 25.07
C LEU A 108 13.70 15.02 26.40
N LEU A 109 14.17 13.93 27.02
CA LEU A 109 13.71 13.49 28.34
C LEU A 109 13.76 14.60 29.40
N LYS A 110 14.84 15.38 29.43
CA LYS A 110 15.03 16.48 30.39
C LYS A 110 13.97 17.56 30.30
N ASN A 111 13.37 17.73 29.11
CA ASN A 111 12.38 18.76 28.85
C ASN A 111 10.94 18.26 28.91
N LEU A 112 10.71 16.97 29.16
CA LEU A 112 9.36 16.39 29.14
C LEU A 112 8.38 17.07 30.09
N GLY A 113 8.80 17.32 31.33
CA GLY A 113 7.94 17.96 32.35
C GLY A 113 7.53 19.38 31.99
N ARG A 114 8.20 20.02 31.02
CA ARG A 114 7.77 21.29 30.45
C ARG A 114 6.46 21.10 29.68
N TYR A 115 6.38 20.08 28.83
CA TYR A 115 5.29 19.88 27.87
C TYR A 115 4.20 18.93 28.35
N PHE A 116 4.54 17.97 29.21
CA PHE A 116 3.65 16.91 29.67
C PHE A 116 3.52 16.89 31.19
N GLU A 117 2.37 16.41 31.66
CA GLU A 117 2.10 16.06 33.06
C GLU A 117 2.07 14.55 33.22
N LEU A 118 2.72 14.00 34.24
CA LEU A 118 2.65 12.58 34.55
C LEU A 118 1.37 12.27 35.36
N LYS A 119 0.53 11.37 34.85
CA LYS A 119 -0.72 10.89 35.46
C LYS A 119 -0.80 9.37 35.27
N ASP A 120 -0.93 8.62 36.36
CA ASP A 120 -1.10 7.15 36.33
C ASP A 120 -0.10 6.41 35.42
N ASP A 121 1.20 6.75 35.57
CA ASP A 121 2.33 6.20 34.79
C ASP A 121 2.33 6.55 33.29
N LEU A 122 1.48 7.50 32.87
CA LEU A 122 1.43 8.04 31.51
C LEU A 122 1.64 9.55 31.53
N TYR A 123 2.32 10.06 30.52
CA TYR A 123 2.44 11.50 30.31
C TYR A 123 1.27 11.98 29.47
N VAL A 124 0.63 13.07 29.89
CA VAL A 124 -0.48 13.72 29.18
C VAL A 124 -0.04 15.09 28.72
N LEU A 125 -0.25 15.41 27.44
CA LEU A 125 0.12 16.72 26.89
C LEU A 125 -0.64 17.83 27.63
N LYS A 126 0.08 18.82 28.16
CA LYS A 126 -0.56 19.95 28.85
C LYS A 126 -1.41 20.75 27.87
N ARG A 127 -2.54 21.25 28.39
CA ARG A 127 -3.54 21.99 27.61
C ARG A 127 -2.94 23.17 26.83
N GLU A 128 -2.04 23.94 27.44
CA GLU A 128 -1.39 25.08 26.77
C GLU A 128 -0.65 24.69 25.48
N TYR A 129 -0.02 23.51 25.44
CA TYR A 129 0.68 23.03 24.26
C TYR A 129 -0.24 22.29 23.29
N LYS A 130 -1.28 21.63 23.81
CA LYS A 130 -2.35 21.05 22.97
C LYS A 130 -3.05 22.16 22.18
N ASP A 131 -3.47 23.23 22.84
CA ASP A 131 -4.16 24.35 22.21
C ASP A 131 -3.24 25.09 21.24
N LYS A 132 -1.93 25.16 21.53
CA LYS A 132 -0.95 25.81 20.66
C LYS A 132 -0.60 25.01 19.39
N TYR A 133 -0.32 23.71 19.54
CA TYR A 133 0.24 22.91 18.44
C TYR A 133 -0.78 21.96 17.80
N LEU A 134 -1.86 21.61 18.51
CA LEU A 134 -2.89 20.68 18.07
C LEU A 134 -4.31 21.24 18.35
N PRO A 135 -4.65 22.48 17.94
CA PRO A 135 -5.88 23.18 18.33
C PRO A 135 -7.17 22.46 17.92
N LYS A 136 -7.11 21.58 16.91
CA LYS A 136 -8.25 20.80 16.42
C LYS A 136 -8.42 19.46 17.16
N LEU A 137 -7.47 19.08 18.01
CA LEU A 137 -7.50 17.80 18.73
C LEU A 137 -8.47 17.87 19.91
N LYS A 138 -9.59 17.14 19.81
CA LYS A 138 -10.63 17.09 20.85
C LYS A 138 -10.30 16.13 21.99
N THR A 139 -9.32 15.28 21.80
CA THR A 139 -8.90 14.23 22.73
C THR A 139 -7.60 14.61 23.42
N ASP A 140 -7.24 13.87 24.47
CA ASP A 140 -5.92 14.01 25.09
C ASP A 140 -4.89 13.19 24.33
N LEU A 141 -3.65 13.70 24.30
CA LEU A 141 -2.50 12.99 23.76
C LEU A 141 -1.71 12.37 24.92
N PHE A 142 -1.73 11.05 24.97
CA PHE A 142 -0.99 10.26 25.95
C PHE A 142 0.38 9.88 25.38
N MET A 143 1.39 9.82 26.25
CA MET A 143 2.74 9.41 25.91
C MET A 143 3.31 8.48 26.98
N LYS A 144 4.08 7.48 26.56
CA LYS A 144 4.97 6.70 27.42
C LYS A 144 6.38 6.72 26.86
N ASN A 145 7.35 6.95 27.74
CA ASN A 145 8.76 6.75 27.40
C ASN A 145 9.10 5.28 27.59
N TYR A 146 9.78 4.69 26.62
CA TYR A 146 10.09 3.29 26.68
C TYR A 146 11.43 2.98 26.02
N LYS A 147 12.44 2.63 26.83
CA LYS A 147 13.74 2.13 26.34
C LYS A 147 14.30 2.94 25.14
N GLY A 148 14.31 4.26 25.22
CA GLY A 148 14.82 5.11 24.13
C GLY A 148 13.79 5.57 23.09
N LEU A 149 12.53 5.18 23.25
CA LEU A 149 11.41 5.54 22.36
C LEU A 149 10.42 6.46 23.07
N PHE A 150 9.79 7.35 22.29
CA PHE A 150 8.61 8.10 22.71
C PHE A 150 7.38 7.50 22.01
N ILE A 151 6.44 6.97 22.78
CA ILE A 151 5.28 6.24 22.27
C ILE A 151 4.03 7.05 22.60
N PHE A 152 3.26 7.45 21.59
CA PHE A 152 2.10 8.32 21.70
C PHE A 152 0.81 7.64 21.25
N SER A 153 -0.32 8.04 21.82
CA SER A 153 -1.66 7.57 21.41
C SER A 153 -2.73 8.58 21.83
N LEU A 154 -3.82 8.64 21.09
CA LEU A 154 -5.04 9.39 21.46
C LEU A 154 -6.01 8.56 22.33
N GLY A 155 -5.74 7.25 22.45
CA GLY A 155 -6.45 6.34 23.35
C GLY A 155 -5.55 5.86 24.48
N GLU A 156 -5.89 6.20 25.72
CA GLU A 156 -5.16 5.74 26.92
C GLU A 156 -5.10 4.21 26.99
N LYS A 157 -6.24 3.55 26.81
CA LYS A 157 -6.33 2.08 26.78
C LYS A 157 -5.48 1.50 25.65
N ASN A 158 -5.57 2.08 24.45
CA ASN A 158 -4.78 1.65 23.28
C ASN A 158 -3.27 1.73 23.56
N LEU A 159 -2.82 2.81 24.21
CA LEU A 159 -1.42 2.93 24.62
C LEU A 159 -1.03 1.85 25.63
N LYS A 160 -1.84 1.63 26.67
CA LYS A 160 -1.55 0.61 27.69
C LYS A 160 -1.48 -0.79 27.07
N ASP A 161 -2.42 -1.13 26.20
CA ASP A 161 -2.48 -2.42 25.51
C ASP A 161 -1.27 -2.60 24.57
N PHE A 162 -0.91 -1.56 23.81
CA PHE A 162 0.27 -1.56 22.93
C PHE A 162 1.57 -1.83 23.70
N MET A 163 1.73 -1.24 24.89
CA MET A 163 2.93 -1.41 25.72
C MET A 163 3.13 -2.84 26.22
N VAL A 164 2.08 -3.65 26.29
CA VAL A 164 2.16 -5.07 26.68
C VAL A 164 2.82 -5.93 25.58
N LYS A 165 2.94 -5.41 24.35
CA LYS A 165 3.49 -6.14 23.21
C LYS A 165 5.01 -6.27 23.16
N ASP A 166 5.76 -5.45 23.90
CA ASP A 166 7.24 -5.36 23.80
C ASP A 166 8.00 -6.70 23.99
N LYS A 167 7.33 -7.76 24.47
CA LYS A 167 7.92 -9.11 24.62
C LYS A 167 7.23 -10.18 23.77
N LYS A 168 6.30 -9.77 22.93
CA LYS A 168 5.51 -10.62 22.03
C LYS A 168 5.93 -10.46 20.58
N TYR A 169 7.08 -9.80 20.33
CA TYR A 169 7.66 -9.70 19.00
C TYR A 169 7.72 -11.09 18.37
N LEU A 170 7.08 -11.21 17.21
CA LEU A 170 7.17 -12.39 16.39
C LEU A 170 7.89 -11.94 15.13
N TYR A 171 9.16 -12.32 15.03
CA TYR A 171 10.00 -12.03 13.88
C TYR A 171 9.25 -12.43 12.61
N ASN A 172 8.84 -11.43 11.84
CA ASN A 172 8.25 -11.60 10.53
C ASN A 172 9.29 -11.20 9.50
N LYS A 173 10.03 -12.21 9.02
CA LYS A 173 11.12 -12.04 8.06
C LYS A 173 10.69 -11.22 6.85
N GLU A 174 9.48 -11.44 6.37
CA GLU A 174 8.95 -10.79 5.17
C GLU A 174 8.74 -9.29 5.40
N ILE A 175 8.13 -8.90 6.52
CA ILE A 175 8.00 -7.48 6.89
C ILE A 175 9.38 -6.84 7.09
N GLU A 176 10.29 -7.50 7.81
CA GLU A 176 11.63 -6.98 8.10
C GLU A 176 12.46 -6.73 6.84
N GLU A 177 12.50 -7.70 5.91
CA GLU A 177 13.22 -7.57 4.64
C GLU A 177 12.65 -6.42 3.80
N ARG A 178 11.33 -6.21 3.79
CA ARG A 178 10.70 -5.13 3.03
C ARG A 178 10.97 -3.76 3.66
N LEU A 179 10.97 -3.67 4.99
CA LEU A 179 11.37 -2.46 5.69
C LEU A 179 12.84 -2.10 5.42
N ASP A 180 13.72 -3.10 5.32
CA ASP A 180 15.13 -2.89 4.99
C ASP A 180 15.34 -2.45 3.53
N LEU A 181 14.67 -3.11 2.58
CA LEU A 181 14.75 -2.77 1.15
C LEU A 181 14.23 -1.36 0.86
N GLN A 182 13.17 -0.95 1.55
CA GLN A 182 12.47 0.31 1.30
C GLN A 182 12.86 1.42 2.28
N ARG A 183 13.88 1.19 3.12
CA ARG A 183 14.29 2.07 4.21
C ARG A 183 14.58 3.49 3.74
N ASP A 184 15.18 3.62 2.55
CA ASP A 184 15.72 4.89 2.08
C ASP A 184 14.66 5.76 1.36
N ASN A 185 13.46 5.23 1.08
CA ASN A 185 12.37 5.98 0.45
C ASN A 185 11.90 7.16 1.29
N LEU A 186 11.69 8.32 0.66
CA LEU A 186 11.43 9.56 1.38
C LEU A 186 10.18 9.51 2.29
N LEU A 187 9.08 9.00 1.77
CA LEU A 187 7.79 8.95 2.49
C LEU A 187 7.61 7.67 3.31
N GLY A 188 8.60 6.79 3.35
CA GLY A 188 8.57 5.55 4.12
C GLY A 188 7.70 4.46 3.47
N THR A 189 7.30 3.50 4.29
CA THR A 189 6.60 2.27 3.88
C THR A 189 5.36 2.06 4.74
N PHE A 190 4.23 1.89 4.08
CA PHE A 190 2.99 1.40 4.64
C PHE A 190 2.87 -0.11 4.42
N ILE A 191 2.40 -0.83 5.42
CA ILE A 191 2.12 -2.26 5.38
C ILE A 191 0.77 -2.48 6.04
N TYR A 192 -0.13 -3.11 5.30
CA TYR A 192 -1.31 -3.73 5.83
C TYR A 192 -1.06 -5.24 5.91
N ASN A 193 -1.16 -5.79 7.12
CA ASN A 193 -0.94 -7.19 7.43
C ASN A 193 -2.29 -7.86 7.68
N ASN A 194 -2.62 -8.80 6.81
CA ASN A 194 -3.89 -9.50 6.81
C ASN A 194 -3.73 -11.02 7.06
N THR A 195 -2.55 -11.49 7.45
CA THR A 195 -2.24 -12.93 7.57
C THR A 195 -3.13 -13.69 8.56
N GLU A 196 -3.70 -13.01 9.57
CA GLU A 196 -4.60 -13.64 10.56
C GLU A 196 -6.08 -13.58 10.18
N VAL A 197 -6.44 -12.84 9.13
CA VAL A 197 -7.82 -12.66 8.70
C VAL A 197 -7.94 -13.21 7.29
N GLU A 198 -8.66 -14.33 7.15
CA GLU A 198 -8.85 -15.09 5.91
C GLU A 198 -9.49 -14.30 4.74
N PHE A 199 -9.75 -13.01 4.95
CA PHE A 199 -10.52 -12.16 4.06
C PHE A 199 -9.67 -11.79 2.83
N TYR A 200 -10.25 -11.94 1.64
CA TYR A 200 -9.72 -11.48 0.34
C TYR A 200 -8.44 -12.11 -0.24
N GLY A 201 -7.87 -13.17 0.37
CA GLY A 201 -6.77 -13.94 -0.25
C GLY A 201 -5.46 -13.17 -0.42
N LEU A 202 -5.27 -12.13 0.39
CA LEU A 202 -4.09 -11.27 0.43
C LEU A 202 -3.49 -11.37 1.84
N ASP A 203 -2.21 -11.68 1.94
CA ASP A 203 -1.46 -11.68 3.21
C ASP A 203 -0.95 -10.28 3.54
N TYR A 204 -0.39 -9.57 2.55
CA TYR A 204 0.17 -8.24 2.75
C TYR A 204 -0.17 -7.29 1.59
N LEU A 205 -0.49 -6.04 1.93
CA LEU A 205 -0.35 -4.91 1.02
C LEU A 205 0.79 -4.04 1.54
N ILE A 206 1.82 -3.88 0.74
CA ILE A 206 2.97 -3.05 1.06
C ILE A 206 3.00 -1.91 0.06
N ASN A 207 3.17 -0.69 0.54
CA ASN A 207 3.34 0.46 -0.31
C ASN A 207 4.45 1.38 0.21
N SER A 208 5.43 1.67 -0.64
CA SER A 208 6.46 2.65 -0.35
C SER A 208 6.42 3.76 -1.37
N VAL A 209 6.66 4.99 -0.92
CA VAL A 209 6.59 6.16 -1.79
C VAL A 209 7.86 6.98 -1.71
N ASP A 210 8.36 7.38 -2.86
CA ASP A 210 9.48 8.29 -3.01
C ASP A 210 9.11 9.48 -3.93
N ILE A 211 9.93 10.52 -3.89
CA ILE A 211 9.78 11.69 -4.77
C ILE A 211 11.09 11.90 -5.49
N LYS A 212 11.04 11.85 -6.82
CA LYS A 212 12.22 12.02 -7.66
C LYS A 212 11.86 12.72 -8.96
N ASP A 213 12.67 13.71 -9.34
CA ASP A 213 12.55 14.41 -10.63
C ASP A 213 11.12 14.94 -10.91
N GLY A 214 10.47 15.52 -9.90
CA GLY A 214 9.09 16.06 -10.01
C GLY A 214 7.99 15.00 -10.15
N LYS A 215 8.30 13.73 -9.83
CA LYS A 215 7.35 12.60 -9.87
C LYS A 215 7.27 11.94 -8.50
N LEU A 216 6.05 11.59 -8.08
CA LEU A 216 5.81 10.61 -7.03
C LEU A 216 6.00 9.22 -7.63
N ILE A 217 6.80 8.39 -6.98
CA ILE A 217 7.00 6.99 -7.34
C ILE A 217 6.46 6.16 -6.19
N SER A 218 5.42 5.39 -6.47
CA SER A 218 4.75 4.53 -5.51
C SER A 218 4.98 3.08 -5.92
N ASP A 219 5.80 2.38 -5.14
CA ASP A 219 6.04 0.95 -5.29
C ASP A 219 5.06 0.20 -4.38
N ILE A 220 4.14 -0.52 -4.99
CA ILE A 220 3.10 -1.31 -4.33
C ILE A 220 3.41 -2.78 -4.55
N GLU A 221 3.26 -3.58 -3.51
CA GLU A 221 3.39 -5.02 -3.57
C GLU A 221 2.22 -5.67 -2.84
N LEU A 222 1.55 -6.56 -3.54
CA LEU A 222 0.47 -7.38 -3.02
C LEU A 222 1.03 -8.80 -2.88
N VAL A 223 1.05 -9.30 -1.65
CA VAL A 223 1.44 -10.67 -1.35
C VAL A 223 0.17 -11.48 -1.15
N LEU A 224 0.00 -12.50 -1.98
CA LEU A 224 -1.18 -13.35 -2.05
C LEU A 224 -1.02 -14.57 -1.13
N ASP A 225 -2.10 -14.94 -0.45
CA ASP A 225 -2.14 -16.11 0.43
C ASP A 225 -1.79 -17.38 -0.35
N LYS A 226 -0.77 -18.11 0.11
CA LYS A 226 -0.21 -19.28 -0.59
C LYS A 226 -1.23 -20.38 -0.91
N GLU A 227 -2.16 -20.67 -0.01
CA GLU A 227 -3.15 -21.73 -0.20
C GLU A 227 -4.28 -21.28 -1.15
N LYS A 228 -4.64 -20.00 -1.11
CA LYS A 228 -5.66 -19.41 -1.99
C LYS A 228 -5.12 -19.00 -3.36
N ASN A 229 -3.80 -18.85 -3.50
CA ASN A 229 -3.13 -18.41 -4.72
C ASN A 229 -3.00 -19.50 -5.80
N GLU A 230 -3.45 -20.74 -5.55
CA GLU A 230 -3.53 -21.75 -6.62
C GLU A 230 -4.37 -21.27 -7.83
N ILE A 231 -5.23 -20.28 -7.62
CA ILE A 231 -6.10 -19.66 -8.62
C ILE A 231 -5.36 -18.77 -9.63
N PHE A 232 -4.20 -18.23 -9.25
CA PHE A 232 -3.38 -17.38 -10.10
C PHE A 232 -2.24 -18.13 -10.77
N LYS A 233 -2.17 -19.46 -10.58
CA LYS A 233 -1.23 -20.28 -11.34
C LYS A 233 -1.57 -20.20 -12.82
N ASN A 234 -0.52 -20.07 -13.62
CA ASN A 234 -0.59 -20.19 -15.06
C ASN A 234 0.18 -21.43 -15.47
N ASN A 235 -0.52 -22.39 -16.09
CA ASN A 235 0.08 -23.59 -16.66
C ASN A 235 -0.10 -23.63 -18.19
N LYS A 236 -0.50 -22.51 -18.83
CA LYS A 236 -0.62 -22.44 -20.28
C LYS A 236 0.77 -22.36 -20.91
N ASN A 237 1.14 -23.44 -21.60
CA ASN A 237 2.37 -23.53 -22.37
C ASN A 237 2.37 -22.60 -23.60
N GLU A 238 1.19 -22.23 -24.11
CA GLU A 238 1.05 -21.32 -25.25
C GLU A 238 0.08 -20.19 -24.90
N ARG A 239 0.54 -18.95 -25.10
CA ARG A 239 -0.18 -17.71 -24.80
C ARG A 239 -0.61 -17.04 -26.10
N GLU A 240 -1.81 -17.38 -26.57
CA GLU A 240 -2.32 -16.99 -27.88
C GLU A 240 -2.61 -15.48 -27.96
N LEU A 241 -3.02 -14.85 -26.85
CA LEU A 241 -3.38 -13.43 -26.87
C LEU A 241 -2.16 -12.51 -26.70
N LEU A 242 -1.03 -13.03 -26.24
CA LEU A 242 0.14 -12.23 -25.92
C LEU A 242 0.74 -11.51 -27.15
N LYS A 243 0.53 -12.06 -28.36
CA LYS A 243 0.92 -11.41 -29.62
C LYS A 243 0.17 -10.10 -29.90
N TYR A 244 -0.96 -9.85 -29.24
CA TYR A 244 -1.73 -8.60 -29.34
C TYR A 244 -1.37 -7.60 -28.23
N PHE A 245 -0.53 -7.97 -27.27
CA PHE A 245 -0.21 -7.13 -26.11
C PHE A 245 0.49 -5.84 -26.52
N GLY A 246 -0.03 -4.70 -26.05
CA GLY A 246 0.43 -3.39 -26.47
C GLY A 246 0.63 -2.36 -25.37
N LYS A 247 0.74 -1.11 -25.81
CA LYS A 247 0.80 0.04 -24.90
C LYS A 247 -0.57 0.22 -24.27
N ASN A 248 -0.60 0.55 -22.98
CA ASN A 248 -1.85 0.74 -22.22
C ASN A 248 -2.70 -0.54 -22.11
N ASN A 249 -2.04 -1.70 -22.20
CA ASN A 249 -2.69 -2.98 -22.01
C ASN A 249 -2.35 -3.58 -20.65
N ILE A 250 -3.30 -4.35 -20.12
CA ILE A 250 -3.11 -5.29 -19.02
C ILE A 250 -3.47 -6.67 -19.56
N TYR A 251 -2.54 -7.60 -19.46
CA TYR A 251 -2.69 -8.99 -19.83
C TYR A 251 -2.84 -9.84 -18.57
N PHE A 252 -3.80 -10.74 -18.59
CA PHE A 252 -4.03 -11.75 -17.56
C PHE A 252 -3.95 -13.13 -18.19
N SER A 253 -3.27 -14.04 -17.50
CA SER A 253 -3.25 -15.45 -17.87
C SER A 253 -3.27 -16.32 -16.63
N VAL A 254 -4.38 -17.02 -16.41
CA VAL A 254 -4.60 -17.89 -15.24
C VAL A 254 -5.35 -19.14 -15.66
N ASN A 255 -5.19 -20.24 -14.92
CA ASN A 255 -5.88 -21.49 -15.24
C ASN A 255 -7.40 -21.43 -15.00
N ASP A 256 -7.84 -20.64 -14.02
CA ASP A 256 -9.26 -20.55 -13.64
C ASP A 256 -9.62 -19.12 -13.19
N PHE A 257 -10.33 -18.39 -14.06
CA PHE A 257 -10.81 -17.04 -13.77
C PHE A 257 -11.96 -17.01 -12.74
N SER A 258 -12.56 -18.15 -12.40
CA SER A 258 -13.80 -18.19 -11.60
C SER A 258 -13.69 -17.60 -10.21
N LYS A 259 -12.48 -17.54 -9.66
CA LYS A 259 -12.17 -17.00 -8.34
C LYS A 259 -11.51 -15.63 -8.39
N LEU A 260 -11.35 -15.05 -9.59
CA LEU A 260 -10.78 -13.71 -9.80
C LEU A 260 -11.74 -12.62 -9.31
N ASP A 261 -13.03 -12.93 -9.18
CA ASP A 261 -14.05 -12.10 -8.55
C ASP A 261 -13.62 -11.63 -7.14
N LYS A 262 -12.96 -12.50 -6.36
CA LYS A 262 -12.47 -12.17 -5.02
C LYS A 262 -11.37 -11.10 -5.02
N LEU A 263 -10.57 -11.03 -6.09
CA LEU A 263 -9.55 -10.00 -6.27
C LEU A 263 -10.15 -8.73 -6.87
N LEU A 264 -10.99 -8.85 -7.91
CA LEU A 264 -11.62 -7.72 -8.60
C LEU A 264 -12.54 -6.91 -7.68
N PHE A 265 -13.31 -7.60 -6.84
CA PHE A 265 -14.24 -6.95 -5.89
C PHE A 265 -13.63 -6.73 -4.51
N ASN A 266 -12.31 -6.91 -4.37
CA ASN A 266 -11.62 -6.61 -3.13
C ASN A 266 -11.81 -5.11 -2.80
N PRO A 267 -12.32 -4.74 -1.60
CA PRO A 267 -12.44 -3.35 -1.17
C PRO A 267 -11.12 -2.58 -1.20
N PHE A 268 -9.99 -3.27 -1.03
CA PHE A 268 -8.66 -2.66 -1.14
C PHE A 268 -8.30 -2.28 -2.58
N VAL A 269 -8.88 -2.95 -3.58
CA VAL A 269 -8.72 -2.65 -5.00
C VAL A 269 -9.77 -1.64 -5.47
N THR A 270 -11.02 -1.79 -5.01
CA THR A 270 -12.15 -0.96 -5.45
C THR A 270 -12.32 0.33 -4.66
N GLY A 271 -11.73 0.44 -3.47
CA GLY A 271 -11.81 1.62 -2.60
C GLY A 271 -13.17 1.83 -1.93
N VAL A 272 -14.09 0.86 -2.01
CA VAL A 272 -15.45 0.97 -1.45
C VAL A 272 -15.74 -0.21 -0.52
N ASN A 273 -16.28 0.09 0.67
CA ASN A 273 -16.75 -0.92 1.62
C ASN A 273 -18.09 -1.49 1.15
N ILE A 274 -18.06 -2.26 0.07
CA ILE A 274 -19.25 -2.92 -0.48
C ILE A 274 -19.21 -4.38 -0.07
N ASP A 275 -20.33 -4.88 0.43
CA ASP A 275 -20.53 -6.31 0.60
C ASP A 275 -20.50 -6.98 -0.79
N ILE A 276 -19.43 -7.73 -1.06
CA ILE A 276 -19.24 -8.46 -2.32
C ILE A 276 -20.47 -9.32 -2.63
N LYS A 277 -21.11 -9.92 -1.63
CA LYS A 277 -22.32 -10.71 -1.86
C LYS A 277 -23.43 -9.87 -2.46
N SER A 278 -23.60 -8.63 -2.02
CA SER A 278 -24.58 -7.70 -2.56
C SER A 278 -24.28 -7.31 -4.01
N ILE A 279 -23.01 -7.09 -4.38
CA ILE A 279 -22.59 -6.88 -5.78
C ILE A 279 -22.91 -8.12 -6.61
N LEU A 280 -22.45 -9.29 -6.19
CA LEU A 280 -22.67 -10.56 -6.91
C LEU A 280 -24.15 -10.87 -7.08
N ILE A 281 -24.98 -10.60 -6.07
CA ILE A 281 -26.45 -10.72 -6.15
C ILE A 281 -27.03 -9.71 -7.15
N LEU A 282 -26.59 -8.45 -7.14
CA LEU A 282 -27.02 -7.45 -8.12
C LEU A 282 -26.70 -7.92 -9.54
N TRP A 283 -25.46 -8.34 -9.80
CA TRP A 283 -25.03 -8.88 -11.08
C TRP A 283 -25.87 -10.09 -11.51
N LYS A 284 -26.07 -11.04 -10.60
CA LYS A 284 -26.89 -12.23 -10.83
C LYS A 284 -28.34 -11.88 -11.12
N ASN A 285 -28.90 -10.89 -10.46
CA ASN A 285 -30.25 -10.42 -10.71
C ASN A 285 -30.38 -9.68 -12.05
N LEU A 286 -29.34 -8.95 -12.47
CA LEU A 286 -29.32 -8.22 -13.75
C LEU A 286 -29.13 -9.16 -14.94
N LEU A 287 -28.20 -10.10 -14.86
CA LEU A 287 -27.85 -11.00 -15.96
C LEU A 287 -28.59 -12.34 -15.93
N GLY A 288 -29.15 -12.70 -14.78
CA GLY A 288 -29.71 -14.03 -14.53
C GLY A 288 -28.64 -15.14 -14.51
N ILE A 289 -27.37 -14.78 -14.32
CA ILE A 289 -26.21 -15.67 -14.41
C ILE A 289 -25.25 -15.32 -13.28
N ASP A 290 -24.64 -16.35 -12.67
CA ASP A 290 -23.60 -16.17 -11.66
C ASP A 290 -22.28 -15.76 -12.32
N ILE A 291 -21.60 -14.73 -11.81
CA ILE A 291 -20.36 -14.23 -12.44
C ILE A 291 -19.28 -15.31 -12.47
N GLU A 292 -19.20 -16.15 -11.44
CA GLU A 292 -18.25 -17.26 -11.38
C GLU A 292 -18.43 -18.21 -12.56
N LYS A 293 -19.68 -18.43 -13.03
CA LYS A 293 -19.95 -19.30 -14.18
C LYS A 293 -19.45 -18.68 -15.49
N ILE A 294 -19.67 -17.38 -15.68
CA ILE A 294 -19.17 -16.65 -16.85
C ILE A 294 -17.63 -16.71 -16.86
N LEU A 295 -17.00 -16.45 -15.71
CA LEU A 295 -15.56 -16.47 -15.57
C LEU A 295 -14.96 -17.87 -15.79
N LYS A 296 -15.65 -18.96 -15.43
CA LYS A 296 -15.22 -20.35 -15.72
C LYS A 296 -15.10 -20.66 -17.20
N GLU A 297 -15.81 -19.92 -18.06
CA GLU A 297 -15.82 -20.15 -19.50
C GLU A 297 -14.73 -19.36 -20.24
N ILE A 298 -13.99 -18.50 -19.54
CA ILE A 298 -12.76 -17.90 -20.06
C ILE A 298 -11.70 -18.99 -20.17
N ASP A 299 -11.11 -19.13 -21.35
CA ASP A 299 -10.00 -20.03 -21.60
C ASP A 299 -8.67 -19.33 -21.32
N GLY A 300 -8.49 -19.00 -20.04
CA GLY A 300 -7.20 -18.71 -19.44
C GLY A 300 -6.42 -17.49 -19.94
N GLU A 301 -6.97 -16.67 -20.84
CA GLU A 301 -6.32 -15.44 -21.31
C GLU A 301 -7.31 -14.28 -21.50
N VAL A 302 -6.94 -13.11 -20.96
CA VAL A 302 -7.66 -11.85 -21.15
C VAL A 302 -6.65 -10.73 -21.40
N LEU A 303 -6.94 -9.89 -22.38
CA LEU A 303 -6.20 -8.67 -22.65
C LEU A 303 -7.15 -7.48 -22.54
N TYR A 304 -6.91 -6.60 -21.59
CA TYR A 304 -7.64 -5.35 -21.40
C TYR A 304 -6.82 -4.18 -21.96
N ARG A 305 -7.43 -3.35 -22.79
CA ARG A 305 -6.89 -2.07 -23.25
C ARG A 305 -7.57 -0.94 -22.49
N VAL A 306 -6.78 -0.24 -21.65
CA VAL A 306 -7.29 0.68 -20.63
C VAL A 306 -7.86 1.97 -21.22
N ASP A 307 -7.15 2.57 -22.18
CA ASP A 307 -7.52 3.86 -22.79
C ASP A 307 -8.81 3.77 -23.63
N GLU A 308 -9.04 2.64 -24.30
CA GLU A 308 -10.21 2.39 -25.14
C GLU A 308 -11.29 1.56 -24.46
N ASN A 309 -11.13 1.23 -23.16
CA ASN A 309 -12.04 0.38 -22.38
C ASN A 309 -12.49 -0.89 -23.10
N SER A 310 -11.55 -1.58 -23.76
CA SER A 310 -11.85 -2.73 -24.60
C SER A 310 -11.15 -3.99 -24.13
N PHE A 311 -11.80 -5.13 -24.33
CA PHE A 311 -11.35 -6.44 -23.88
C PHE A 311 -11.21 -7.38 -25.07
N MET A 312 -10.16 -8.18 -25.06
CA MET A 312 -10.00 -9.35 -25.90
C MET A 312 -9.89 -10.57 -24.99
N ILE A 313 -10.83 -11.50 -25.12
CA ILE A 313 -11.05 -12.61 -24.17
C ILE A 313 -10.98 -13.90 -24.96
N LYS A 314 -10.11 -14.82 -24.56
CA LYS A 314 -10.13 -16.19 -25.07
C LYS A 314 -11.21 -16.96 -24.30
N ILE A 315 -12.09 -17.63 -25.03
CA ILE A 315 -13.19 -18.40 -24.43
C ILE A 315 -13.05 -19.89 -24.79
N LYS A 316 -13.58 -20.74 -23.92
CA LYS A 316 -13.62 -22.20 -24.15
C LYS A 316 -14.56 -22.52 -25.33
N ASP A 317 -14.36 -23.68 -25.96
CA ASP A 317 -15.21 -24.16 -27.05
C ASP A 317 -16.69 -24.26 -26.63
N GLU A 318 -16.93 -24.73 -25.41
CA GLU A 318 -18.24 -24.76 -24.77
C GLU A 318 -18.35 -23.62 -23.74
N ALA A 319 -18.90 -22.49 -24.16
CA ALA A 319 -19.08 -21.28 -23.34
C ALA A 319 -20.54 -20.76 -23.33
N PRO A 320 -21.54 -21.57 -22.94
CA PRO A 320 -22.96 -21.22 -23.04
C PRO A 320 -23.37 -19.98 -22.22
N GLU A 321 -22.75 -19.72 -21.08
CA GLU A 321 -23.07 -18.56 -20.24
C GLU A 321 -22.53 -17.25 -20.85
N ILE A 322 -21.30 -17.27 -21.39
CA ILE A 322 -20.75 -16.16 -22.18
C ILE A 322 -21.61 -15.93 -23.43
N GLU A 323 -22.01 -16.98 -24.15
CA GLU A 323 -22.91 -16.83 -25.32
C GLU A 323 -24.23 -16.14 -24.96
N LYS A 324 -24.79 -16.46 -23.78
CA LYS A 324 -26.01 -15.80 -23.29
C LYS A 324 -25.76 -14.33 -23.00
N VAL A 325 -24.63 -13.98 -22.38
CA VAL A 325 -24.23 -12.58 -22.15
C VAL A 325 -24.03 -11.84 -23.47
N LEU A 326 -23.32 -12.42 -24.44
CA LEU A 326 -23.07 -11.79 -25.74
C LEU A 326 -24.38 -11.54 -26.52
N LYS A 327 -25.33 -12.47 -26.46
CA LYS A 327 -26.68 -12.26 -27.03
C LYS A 327 -27.39 -11.08 -26.37
N MET A 328 -27.34 -10.97 -25.04
CA MET A 328 -27.94 -9.82 -24.33
C MET A 328 -27.26 -8.49 -24.68
N LEU A 329 -25.95 -8.50 -24.89
CA LEU A 329 -25.19 -7.29 -25.26
C LEU A 329 -25.36 -6.92 -26.74
N GLY A 330 -25.70 -7.88 -27.60
CA GLY A 330 -25.94 -7.69 -29.03
C GLY A 330 -27.41 -7.48 -29.45
N ASP A 331 -28.37 -7.73 -28.56
CA ASP A 331 -29.81 -7.52 -28.83
C ASP A 331 -30.16 -6.02 -28.73
N GLU A 332 -30.61 -5.43 -29.84
CA GLU A 332 -31.00 -4.01 -29.94
C GLU A 332 -32.10 -3.61 -28.95
N ASN A 333 -32.90 -4.56 -28.46
CA ASN A 333 -33.96 -4.32 -27.48
C ASN A 333 -33.48 -4.44 -26.03
N SER A 334 -32.22 -4.81 -25.81
CA SER A 334 -31.63 -4.95 -24.48
C SER A 334 -31.21 -3.60 -23.92
N ALA A 335 -31.45 -3.40 -22.63
CA ALA A 335 -30.94 -2.23 -21.89
C ALA A 335 -29.40 -2.20 -21.83
N PHE A 336 -28.73 -3.31 -22.17
CA PHE A 336 -27.27 -3.45 -22.18
C PHE A 336 -26.69 -3.48 -23.59
N TYR A 337 -27.47 -3.09 -24.60
CA TYR A 337 -27.01 -3.12 -25.99
C TYR A 337 -25.74 -2.27 -26.18
N ILE A 338 -24.66 -2.94 -26.59
CA ILE A 338 -23.42 -2.31 -27.04
C ILE A 338 -23.13 -2.58 -28.53
N GLY A 339 -24.01 -3.32 -29.21
CA GLY A 339 -24.08 -3.42 -30.66
C GLY A 339 -22.79 -3.84 -31.35
N ARG A 340 -22.40 -3.05 -32.37
CA ARG A 340 -21.23 -3.27 -33.27
C ARG A 340 -19.87 -3.35 -32.57
N LYS A 341 -19.83 -3.23 -31.25
CA LYS A 341 -18.63 -3.29 -30.41
C LYS A 341 -18.34 -4.71 -29.91
N ILE A 342 -18.91 -5.73 -30.54
CA ILE A 342 -18.66 -7.13 -30.22
C ILE A 342 -18.22 -7.84 -31.48
N GLU A 343 -17.03 -8.41 -31.47
CA GLU A 343 -16.54 -9.29 -32.52
C GLU A 343 -16.20 -10.65 -31.91
N LYS A 344 -16.61 -11.73 -32.59
CA LYS A 344 -16.25 -13.09 -32.19
C LYS A 344 -15.61 -13.81 -33.38
N LYS A 345 -14.41 -14.34 -33.16
CA LYS A 345 -13.67 -15.10 -34.18
C LYS A 345 -12.70 -16.08 -33.50
N ASP A 346 -12.66 -17.32 -33.99
CA ASP A 346 -11.66 -18.35 -33.59
C ASP A 346 -11.53 -18.56 -32.07
N GLY A 347 -12.67 -18.59 -31.36
CA GLY A 347 -12.69 -18.75 -29.89
C GLY A 347 -12.23 -17.51 -29.11
N ILE A 348 -12.11 -16.37 -29.78
CA ILE A 348 -11.77 -15.07 -29.18
C ILE A 348 -12.98 -14.15 -29.30
N VAL A 349 -13.29 -13.46 -28.21
CA VAL A 349 -14.32 -12.42 -28.13
C VAL A 349 -13.64 -11.09 -27.88
N ILE A 350 -13.92 -10.10 -28.73
CA ILE A 350 -13.52 -8.72 -28.54
C ILE A 350 -14.76 -7.91 -28.15
N ILE A 351 -14.65 -7.14 -27.08
CA ILE A 351 -15.69 -6.23 -26.59
C ILE A 351 -15.10 -4.82 -26.53
N GLY A 352 -15.69 -3.86 -27.22
CA GLY A 352 -15.28 -2.46 -27.26
C GLY A 352 -14.95 -1.97 -28.68
N ASP A 353 -14.34 -0.79 -28.77
CA ASP A 353 -14.04 -0.11 -30.04
C ASP A 353 -12.60 -0.40 -30.56
N SER A 354 -11.80 -1.11 -29.77
CA SER A 354 -10.39 -1.37 -30.07
C SER A 354 -10.18 -2.38 -31.19
N LYS A 355 -9.20 -2.08 -32.06
CA LYS A 355 -8.53 -3.08 -32.88
C LYS A 355 -7.29 -3.62 -32.17
N PHE A 356 -7.21 -4.94 -32.09
CA PHE A 356 -6.07 -5.67 -31.53
C PHE A 356 -5.23 -6.21 -32.68
N ASP A 357 -4.20 -5.46 -33.08
CA ASP A 357 -3.30 -5.88 -34.16
C ASP A 357 -2.20 -6.79 -33.61
N GLU A 358 -1.87 -7.84 -34.37
CA GLU A 358 -0.75 -8.72 -34.06
C GLU A 358 0.58 -7.96 -34.13
N ARG A 359 1.44 -8.21 -33.15
CA ARG A 359 2.78 -7.61 -33.09
C ARG A 359 3.84 -8.60 -33.50
N THR A 360 4.83 -8.10 -34.23
CA THR A 360 6.00 -8.88 -34.67
C THR A 360 6.93 -9.26 -33.53
N LYS A 361 6.93 -8.48 -32.44
CA LYS A 361 7.74 -8.77 -31.25
C LYS A 361 6.81 -8.98 -30.05
N VAL A 362 6.68 -10.25 -29.67
CA VAL A 362 5.93 -10.68 -28.49
C VAL A 362 6.79 -10.43 -27.24
N VAL A 363 6.16 -9.94 -26.17
CA VAL A 363 6.84 -9.77 -24.88
C VAL A 363 7.18 -11.16 -24.33
N ALA A 364 8.42 -11.38 -23.93
CA ALA A 364 8.80 -12.60 -23.23
C ALA A 364 8.39 -12.48 -21.76
N LEU A 365 7.51 -13.37 -21.32
CA LEU A 365 7.06 -13.48 -19.94
C LEU A 365 7.39 -14.88 -19.43
N SER A 366 7.71 -15.02 -18.13
CA SER A 366 7.87 -16.35 -17.53
C SER A 366 6.53 -17.09 -17.51
N ASP A 367 6.58 -18.43 -17.53
CA ASP A 367 5.38 -19.27 -17.48
C ASP A 367 4.55 -19.02 -16.21
N GLU A 368 5.20 -18.62 -15.12
CA GLU A 368 4.59 -18.28 -13.83
C GLU A 368 3.94 -16.89 -13.79
N THR A 369 4.19 -16.04 -14.79
CA THR A 369 3.55 -14.71 -14.88
C THR A 369 2.06 -14.84 -15.18
N PHE A 370 1.22 -14.32 -14.28
CA PHE A 370 -0.24 -14.38 -14.42
C PHE A 370 -0.91 -13.03 -14.68
N VAL A 371 -0.22 -11.93 -14.39
CA VAL A 371 -0.66 -10.60 -14.81
C VAL A 371 0.55 -9.76 -15.23
N TYR A 372 0.41 -9.04 -16.34
CA TYR A 372 1.42 -8.12 -16.81
C TYR A 372 0.78 -6.90 -17.45
N GLY A 373 1.22 -5.70 -17.09
CA GLY A 373 0.67 -4.46 -17.61
C GLY A 373 1.72 -3.38 -17.75
N LYS A 374 1.61 -2.60 -18.82
CA LYS A 374 2.42 -1.40 -19.03
C LYS A 374 1.53 -0.27 -19.53
N LEU A 375 1.25 0.66 -18.62
CA LEU A 375 0.40 1.81 -18.85
C LEU A 375 1.26 3.06 -18.88
N GLU A 376 1.11 3.86 -19.92
CA GLU A 376 1.90 5.06 -20.16
C GLU A 376 0.96 6.23 -20.43
N SER A 377 1.06 7.27 -19.61
CA SER A 377 0.29 8.50 -19.74
C SER A 377 -1.22 8.26 -19.81
N PHE A 378 -1.73 7.32 -19.03
CA PHE A 378 -3.16 7.02 -18.98
C PHE A 378 -3.87 7.94 -17.98
N GLU A 379 -5.18 8.12 -18.18
CA GLU A 379 -6.02 8.79 -17.20
C GLU A 379 -6.37 7.80 -16.07
N PHE A 380 -6.01 8.15 -14.84
CA PHE A 380 -6.38 7.39 -13.66
C PHE A 380 -7.15 8.28 -12.71
N MET A 381 -8.42 7.96 -12.41
CA MET A 381 -9.27 8.73 -11.50
C MET A 381 -9.35 10.24 -11.82
N GLY A 382 -9.28 10.62 -13.10
CA GLY A 382 -9.30 12.03 -13.52
C GLY A 382 -7.93 12.72 -13.53
N PHE A 383 -6.83 11.97 -13.42
CA PHE A 383 -5.45 12.46 -13.46
C PHE A 383 -4.74 11.94 -14.70
N GLU A 384 -4.22 12.86 -15.52
CA GLU A 384 -3.50 12.55 -16.75
C GLU A 384 -2.02 12.27 -16.49
N GLY A 385 -1.32 11.66 -17.46
CA GLY A 385 0.14 11.52 -17.38
C GLY A 385 0.62 10.51 -16.34
N VAL A 386 -0.27 9.67 -15.79
CA VAL A 386 0.11 8.59 -14.87
C VAL A 386 0.75 7.46 -15.67
N GLU A 387 1.81 6.87 -15.13
CA GLU A 387 2.43 5.67 -15.67
C GLU A 387 2.31 4.54 -14.65
N ALA A 388 2.10 3.31 -15.12
CA ALA A 388 2.02 2.14 -14.28
C ALA A 388 2.71 0.94 -14.93
N THR A 389 3.48 0.20 -14.15
CA THR A 389 3.89 -1.17 -14.52
C THR A 389 3.32 -2.15 -13.52
N ILE A 390 2.69 -3.21 -14.02
CA ILE A 390 2.09 -4.27 -13.22
C ILE A 390 2.77 -5.57 -13.61
N HIS A 391 3.24 -6.34 -12.64
CA HIS A 391 3.81 -7.66 -12.87
C HIS A 391 3.44 -8.56 -11.70
N GLY A 392 2.62 -9.57 -11.98
CA GLY A 392 2.27 -10.63 -11.04
C GLY A 392 2.88 -11.95 -11.46
N GLU A 393 3.63 -12.54 -10.53
CA GLU A 393 4.33 -13.80 -10.68
C GLU A 393 4.34 -14.50 -9.31
N ASP A 394 4.12 -15.81 -9.30
CA ASP A 394 3.92 -16.59 -8.09
C ASP A 394 2.85 -15.97 -7.16
N GLN A 395 3.26 -15.57 -5.95
CA GLN A 395 2.42 -15.01 -4.89
C GLN A 395 2.50 -13.48 -4.83
N ASN A 396 3.21 -12.83 -5.75
CA ASN A 396 3.49 -11.41 -5.65
C ASN A 396 2.93 -10.66 -6.86
N VAL A 397 2.16 -9.61 -6.63
CA VAL A 397 1.85 -8.60 -7.65
C VAL A 397 2.58 -7.32 -7.30
N LYS A 398 3.56 -6.97 -8.12
CA LYS A 398 4.30 -5.71 -8.02
C LYS A 398 3.68 -4.69 -8.96
N ILE A 399 3.34 -3.53 -8.41
CA ILE A 399 2.79 -2.40 -9.15
C ILE A 399 3.68 -1.20 -8.86
N LYS A 400 4.26 -0.61 -9.90
CA LYS A 400 4.95 0.67 -9.79
C LYS A 400 4.10 1.74 -10.44
N LEU A 401 3.67 2.71 -9.65
CA LEU A 401 2.92 3.88 -10.12
C LEU A 401 3.82 5.10 -10.12
N ILE A 402 3.78 5.85 -11.21
CA ILE A 402 4.51 7.10 -11.36
C ILE A 402 3.48 8.19 -11.63
N ILE A 403 3.42 9.18 -10.74
CA ILE A 403 2.44 10.26 -10.78
C ILE A 403 3.19 11.59 -10.86
N PRO A 404 2.95 12.45 -11.86
CA PRO A 404 3.51 13.79 -11.86
C PRO A 404 3.08 14.56 -10.60
N VAL A 405 4.01 15.27 -9.94
CA VAL A 405 3.73 16.01 -8.70
C VAL A 405 2.59 17.02 -8.88
N GLU A 406 2.52 17.69 -10.03
CA GLU A 406 1.46 18.65 -10.33
C GLU A 406 0.07 17.99 -10.40
N GLU A 407 -0.03 16.76 -10.90
CA GLU A 407 -1.29 16.00 -10.91
C GLU A 407 -1.63 15.50 -9.50
N PHE A 408 -0.63 15.05 -8.74
CA PHE A 408 -0.83 14.67 -7.35
C PHE A 408 -1.36 15.83 -6.49
N LYS A 409 -0.86 17.06 -6.69
CA LYS A 409 -1.39 18.24 -6.00
C LYS A 409 -2.88 18.44 -6.24
N LYS A 410 -3.35 18.25 -7.48
CA LYS A 410 -4.77 18.33 -7.81
C LYS A 410 -5.58 17.27 -7.04
N MET A 411 -5.03 16.08 -6.80
CA MET A 411 -5.68 15.03 -5.97
C MET A 411 -5.91 15.51 -4.53
N VAL A 412 -4.89 16.09 -3.91
CA VAL A 412 -4.92 16.48 -2.49
C VAL A 412 -5.84 17.69 -2.28
N ILE A 413 -5.85 18.65 -3.21
CA ILE A 413 -6.66 19.87 -3.11
C ILE A 413 -8.16 19.59 -3.30
N ARG A 414 -8.54 18.71 -4.25
CA ARG A 414 -9.96 18.38 -4.50
C ARG A 414 -10.67 17.73 -3.31
N ARG A 415 -9.95 17.15 -2.34
CA ARG A 415 -10.53 16.56 -1.13
C ARG A 415 -10.66 17.54 0.06
N GLN A 416 -10.28 18.81 -0.12
CA GLN A 416 -10.42 19.87 0.90
C GLN A 416 -11.60 20.82 0.66
N ILE A 417 -12.34 20.65 -0.43
CA ILE A 417 -13.63 21.29 -0.73
C ILE A 417 -14.71 20.25 -0.49
#